data_AF-A0A6F9AM14-F1
#
_entry.id   AF-A0A6F9AM14-F1
#
_cell.length_a   1.000
_cell.length_b   1.000
_cell.length_c   1.000
_cell.angle_alpha   90.00
_cell.angle_beta   90.00
_cell.angle_gamma   90.00
#
_symmetry.space_group_name_H-M   'P 1'
#
loop_
_entity.id
_entity.type
_entity.pdbx_description
1 polymer ?
#
loop_
_entity_poly.entity_id
_entity_poly.type
_entity_poly.pdbx_seq_one_letter_code
_entity_poly.pdbx_strand_id
1 'polypeptide(L)' 'MGFLSTGDQAAKGNYGLLDQIQALRWISENIGYFGGDSNRITVFGSGIGASCVSLLTLSHHSEGEAV' A
#
# COMPACT_ATOMS: atom_id res chain seq x y z
N MET A 1 6.98 14.72 4.67
CA MET A 1 5.56 15.14 4.71
C MET A 1 4.75 14.12 3.91
N GLY A 2 4.00 13.22 4.57
CA GLY A 2 3.24 12.15 3.86
C GLY A 2 1.72 12.26 3.99
N PHE A 3 1.21 13.10 4.89
CA PHE A 3 -0.21 13.13 5.25
C PHE A 3 -0.82 14.53 5.28
N LEU A 4 -0.09 15.53 4.77
CA LEU A 4 -0.64 16.88 4.67
C LEU A 4 -1.83 16.87 3.71
N SER A 5 -2.98 17.34 4.20
CA SER A 5 -4.19 17.53 3.41
C SER A 5 -4.75 18.91 3.67
N THR A 6 -5.20 19.58 2.61
CA THR A 6 -5.99 20.82 2.68
C THR A 6 -7.49 20.52 2.65
N GLY A 7 -7.90 19.25 2.51
CA GLY A 7 -9.31 18.85 2.37
C GLY A 7 -9.90 19.13 0.98
N ASP A 8 -9.08 19.57 0.02
CA ASP A 8 -9.47 19.86 -1.35
C ASP A 8 -8.45 19.28 -2.35
N GLN A 9 -8.51 19.74 -3.61
CA GLN A 9 -7.62 19.24 -4.67
C GLN A 9 -6.20 19.80 -4.60
N ALA A 10 -5.92 20.85 -3.82
CA ALA A 10 -4.60 21.46 -3.73
C ALA A 10 -3.60 20.53 -3.01
N ALA A 11 -4.05 19.85 -1.95
CA ALA A 11 -3.34 18.76 -1.30
C ALA A 11 -4.33 17.71 -0.79
N LYS A 12 -4.49 16.60 -1.53
CA LYS A 12 -5.46 15.56 -1.18
C LYS A 12 -5.07 14.79 0.09
N GLY A 13 -3.78 14.71 0.38
CA GLY A 13 -3.23 13.94 1.51
C GLY A 13 -3.02 12.47 1.17
N ASN A 14 -2.78 11.67 2.21
CA ASN A 14 -2.52 10.23 2.14
C ASN A 14 -1.36 9.80 1.24
N TYR A 15 -0.45 10.72 0.87
CA TYR A 15 0.73 10.41 0.05
C TYR A 15 1.58 9.28 0.63
N GLY A 16 1.72 9.21 1.96
CA GLY A 16 2.43 8.11 2.62
C GLY A 16 1.74 6.75 2.49
N LEU A 17 0.41 6.70 2.33
CA LEU A 17 -0.30 5.45 1.99
C LEU A 17 -0.16 5.13 0.51
N LEU A 18 -0.18 6.14 -0.36
CA LEU A 18 0.07 5.97 -1.80
C LEU A 18 1.47 5.41 -2.07
N ASP A 19 2.47 5.86 -1.31
CA ASP A 19 3.83 5.31 -1.38
C ASP A 19 3.85 3.82 -1.00
N GLN A 20 3.12 3.43 0.06
CA GLN A 20 3.01 2.02 0.45
C GLN A 20 2.26 1.18 -0.60
N ILE A 21 1.20 1.72 -1.21
CA ILE A 21 0.48 1.07 -2.31
C ILE A 21 1.43 0.87 -3.50
N GLN A 22 2.21 1.89 -3.86
CA GLN A 22 3.16 1.78 -4.96
C GLN A 22 4.26 0.75 -4.66
N ALA A 23 4.71 0.65 -3.41
CA ALA A 23 5.64 -0.40 -2.98
C ALA A 23 5.02 -1.80 -3.10
N LEU A 24 3.75 -1.98 -2.70
CA LEU A 24 3.04 -3.25 -2.84
C LEU A 24 2.87 -3.66 -4.31
N ARG A 25 2.56 -2.71 -5.21
CA ARG A 25 2.50 -2.97 -6.65
C ARG A 25 3.84 -3.43 -7.19
N TRP A 26 4.92 -2.73 -6.82
CA TRP A 26 6.26 -3.13 -7.21
C TRP A 26 6.61 -4.53 -6.71
N ILE A 27 6.28 -4.87 -5.46
CA ILE A 27 6.49 -6.22 -4.92
C ILE A 27 5.67 -7.24 -5.73
N SER A 28 4.39 -7.00 -5.97
CA SER A 28 3.52 -7.90 -6.74
C SER A 28 4.07 -8.19 -8.14
N GLU A 29 4.58 -7.16 -8.83
CA GLU A 29 5.13 -7.28 -10.19
C GLU A 29 6.51 -7.95 -10.23
N ASN A 30 7.31 -7.85 -9.16
CA ASN A 30 8.73 -8.18 -9.19
C ASN A 30 9.15 -9.33 -8.28
N ILE A 31 8.35 -9.71 -7.28
CA ILE A 31 8.78 -10.70 -6.27
C ILE A 31 9.09 -12.08 -6.88
N GLY A 32 8.50 -12.41 -8.03
CA GLY A 32 8.81 -13.63 -8.78
C GLY A 32 10.28 -13.73 -9.21
N TYR A 33 10.95 -12.61 -9.54
CA TYR A 33 12.39 -12.59 -9.87
C TYR A 33 13.28 -12.92 -8.67
N PHE A 34 12.75 -12.82 -7.46
CA PHE A 34 13.43 -13.14 -6.20
C PHE A 34 13.00 -14.50 -5.63
N GLY A 35 12.19 -15.27 -6.38
CA GLY A 35 11.70 -16.59 -5.94
C GLY A 35 10.52 -16.55 -4.97
N GLY A 36 9.85 -15.39 -4.82
CA GLY A 36 8.61 -15.30 -4.07
C GLY A 36 7.37 -15.53 -4.93
N ASP A 37 6.22 -15.66 -4.27
CA ASP A 37 4.91 -15.84 -4.90
C ASP A 37 4.08 -14.57 -4.75
N SER A 38 3.75 -13.92 -5.87
CA SER A 38 2.98 -12.68 -5.91
C SER A 38 1.55 -12.86 -5.38
N ASN A 39 1.01 -14.08 -5.39
CA ASN A 39 -0.31 -14.39 -4.83
C ASN A 39 -0.27 -14.63 -3.31
N ARG A 40 0.92 -14.57 -2.69
CA ARG A 40 1.13 -14.86 -1.26
C ARG A 40 1.89 -13.76 -0.53
N ILE A 41 1.52 -12.50 -0.79
CA ILE A 41 2.07 -11.35 -0.09
C ILE A 41 1.34 -11.15 1.25
N THR A 42 2.09 -11.15 2.35
CA THR A 42 1.57 -10.80 3.69
C THR A 42 2.15 -9.46 4.13
N VAL A 43 1.27 -8.50 4.41
CA VAL A 43 1.66 -7.19 4.94
C VAL A 43 1.51 -7.20 6.47
N PHE A 44 2.52 -6.74 7.19
CA PHE A 44 2.52 -6.68 8.65
C PHE A 44 3.12 -5.36 9.15
N GLY A 45 2.72 -4.94 10.35
CA GLY A 45 3.20 -3.69 10.96
C GLY A 45 2.85 -3.60 12.44
N SER A 46 3.45 -2.64 13.14
CA SER A 46 3.21 -2.35 14.57
C SER A 46 2.97 -0.84 14.76
N GLY A 47 2.21 -0.47 15.79
CA GLY A 47 1.85 0.92 16.07
C GLY A 47 1.18 1.58 14.86
N ILE A 48 1.73 2.71 14.40
CA ILE A 48 1.24 3.42 13.20
C ILE A 48 1.31 2.52 11.95
N GLY A 49 2.30 1.62 11.87
CA GLY A 49 2.40 0.66 10.78
C GLY A 49 1.23 -0.32 10.75
N ALA A 50 0.73 -0.76 11.91
CA ALA A 50 -0.46 -1.61 11.97
C ALA A 50 -1.72 -0.85 11.49
N SER A 51 -1.84 0.43 11.82
CA SER A 51 -2.89 1.29 11.29
C SER A 51 -2.81 1.42 9.77
N CYS A 52 -1.60 1.58 9.21
CA CYS A 52 -1.39 1.58 7.77
C CYS A 52 -1.81 0.25 7.13
N VAL A 53 -1.42 -0.90 7.71
CA VAL A 53 -1.86 -2.22 7.22
C VAL A 53 -3.38 -2.31 7.20
N SER A 54 -4.04 -1.91 8.28
CA SER A 54 -5.50 -1.89 8.33
C SER A 54 -6.13 -1.01 7.25
N LEU A 55 -5.54 0.16 6.96
CA LEU A 55 -6.02 1.07 5.91
C LEU A 55 -5.79 0.50 4.49
N LEU A 56 -4.66 -0.17 4.28
CA LEU A 56 -4.35 -0.85 3.01
C LEU A 56 -5.34 -2.01 2.76
N THR A 57 -5.70 -2.80 3.78
CA THR A 57 -6.68 -3.87 3.63
C THR A 57 -8.08 -3.36 3.25
N LEU A 58 -8.43 -2.12 3.62
CA LEU A 58 -9.73 -1.51 3.32
C LEU A 58 -9.78 -0.76 1.98
N SER A 59 -8.63 -0.45 1.40
CA SER A 59 -8.55 0.40 0.20
C SER A 59 -8.62 -0.45 -1.07
N HIS A 60 -9.53 -0.09 -1.99
CA HIS A 60 -9.58 -0.66 -3.34
C HIS A 60 -8.27 -0.49 -4.12
N HIS A 61 -7.42 0.48 -3.76
CA HIS A 61 -6.16 0.72 -4.48
C HIS A 61 -5.07 -0.33 -4.20
N SER A 62 -5.26 -1.15 -3.17
CA SER A 62 -4.34 -2.21 -2.71
C SER A 62 -4.94 -3.60 -2.81
N GLU A 63 -6.06 -3.77 -3.52
CA GLU A 63 -6.57 -5.09 -3.88
C GLU A 63 -5.58 -5.81 -4.79
N GLY A 64 -5.42 -7.11 -4.57
CA GLY A 64 -4.68 -7.97 -5.49
C GLY A 64 -5.49 -8.21 -6.76
N GLU A 65 -4.81 -8.40 -7.89
CA GLU A 65 -5.49 -8.78 -9.13
C GLU A 65 -6.12 -10.18 -8.96
N ALA A 66 -7.43 -10.28 -9.17
CA ALA A 66 -8.11 -11.56 -9.22
C ALA A 66 -7.69 -12.29 -10.52
N VAL A 67 -7.03 -13.43 -10.38
CA VAL A 67 -6.72 -14.37 -11.47
C VAL A 67 -7.95 -15.10 -11.97
#